data_AF-A0A5N6PCP1-F1
#
_entry.id   AF-A0A5N6PCP1-F1
#
_cell.length_a   1.000
_cell.length_b   1.000
_cell.length_c   1.000
_cell.angle_alpha   90.00
_cell.angle_beta   90.00
_cell.angle_gamma   90.00
#
_symmetry.space_group_name_H-M   'P 1'
#
loop_
_entity.id
_entity.type
_entity.pdbx_description
1 polymer ?
#
loop_
_entity_poly.entity_id
_entity_poly.type
_entity_poly.pdbx_seq_one_letter_code
_entity_poly.pdbx_strand_id
1 'polypeptide(L)'
;MDIDISGWILEFLLRQNSIDDKIVNDLIRVLPLPNNNPRFIKSLILRKVESDIEKGTISKCTIEFLEQIEELDHRVGTTEVSEAMKAAYSAVSMHRTIKSTEDISGDKSKKYASAVKRILSARICEMEKSDVGLVQDGLVHWVHDIEGGVLDTDVLRKFKELDVFKIIRGYVNDAKEKLGPSFLELACESILKDDALSEAMDLDEVSELRRAPTDVHEASGAHEVSKVNYKSKDNASTDDANDEASRAHEVSKHSNQSKESAPTDNAGAYSKGDVYSYVEASRAHEVSKPGNQSKDNSPTDDVGANGKGNG
;
A
#
# COMPACT_ATOMS: atom_id res chain seq x y z
N MET A 1 4.13 -27.42 -13.08
CA MET A 1 3.06 -27.22 -12.09
C MET A 1 1.95 -26.47 -12.78
N ASP A 2 0.69 -26.72 -12.43
CA ASP A 2 -0.44 -25.99 -12.99
C ASP A 2 -0.42 -24.52 -12.55
N ILE A 3 -0.85 -23.59 -13.42
CA ILE A 3 -0.79 -22.14 -13.18
C ILE A 3 -1.74 -21.70 -12.07
N ASP A 4 -2.92 -22.31 -12.00
CA ASP A 4 -3.95 -21.97 -11.01
C ASP A 4 -3.55 -22.54 -9.65
N ILE A 5 -3.06 -23.79 -9.60
CA ILE A 5 -2.53 -24.40 -8.38
C ILE A 5 -1.36 -23.57 -7.82
N SER A 6 -0.42 -23.16 -8.69
CA SER A 6 0.71 -22.32 -8.28
C SER A 6 0.24 -20.97 -7.75
N GLY A 7 -0.76 -20.38 -8.39
CA GLY A 7 -1.42 -19.15 -7.96
C GLY A 7 -2.04 -19.27 -6.57
N TRP A 8 -2.79 -20.34 -6.29
CA TRP A 8 -3.42 -20.55 -4.98
C TRP A 8 -2.40 -20.77 -3.86
N ILE A 9 -1.37 -21.57 -4.13
CA ILE A 9 -0.27 -21.79 -3.17
C ILE A 9 0.40 -20.46 -2.85
N LEU A 10 0.78 -19.70 -3.88
CA LEU A 10 1.50 -18.45 -3.66
C LEU A 10 0.60 -17.37 -3.02
N GLU A 11 -0.67 -17.24 -3.43
CA GLU A 11 -1.64 -16.34 -2.79
C GLU A 11 -1.75 -16.63 -1.29
N PHE A 12 -1.84 -17.91 -0.90
CA PHE A 12 -1.86 -18.32 0.49
C PHE A 12 -0.59 -17.90 1.23
N LEU A 13 0.59 -18.23 0.67
CA LEU A 13 1.88 -17.91 1.31
C LEU A 13 2.11 -16.39 1.44
N LEU A 14 1.69 -15.59 0.46
CA LEU A 14 1.77 -14.12 0.49
C LEU A 14 0.96 -13.49 1.62
N ARG A 15 -0.05 -14.20 2.13
CA ARG A 15 -0.89 -13.74 3.24
C ARG A 15 -0.36 -14.17 4.60
N GLN A 16 0.59 -15.09 4.63
CA GLN A 16 1.21 -15.54 5.88
C GLN A 16 2.35 -14.61 6.29
N ASN A 17 2.15 -13.87 7.37
CA ASN A 17 3.15 -12.92 7.87
C ASN A 17 4.42 -13.61 8.44
N SER A 18 4.39 -14.92 8.68
CA SER A 18 5.51 -15.70 9.20
C SER A 18 6.54 -16.12 8.13
N ILE A 19 6.23 -15.94 6.85
CA ILE A 19 7.07 -16.42 5.76
C ILE A 19 8.09 -15.35 5.36
N ASP A 20 9.34 -15.76 5.21
CA ASP A 20 10.43 -14.88 4.80
C ASP A 20 10.28 -14.42 3.33
N ASP A 21 10.51 -13.13 3.07
CA ASP A 21 10.42 -12.54 1.73
C ASP A 21 11.35 -13.21 0.72
N LYS A 22 12.50 -13.73 1.15
CA LYS A 22 13.42 -14.46 0.27
C LYS A 22 12.75 -15.71 -0.29
N ILE A 23 12.03 -16.45 0.56
CA ILE A 23 11.31 -17.66 0.15
C ILE A 23 10.22 -17.29 -0.86
N VAL A 24 9.45 -16.24 -0.57
CA VAL A 24 8.41 -15.75 -1.48
C VAL A 24 9.00 -15.34 -2.83
N ASN A 25 10.10 -14.59 -2.84
CA ASN A 25 10.76 -14.15 -4.08
C ASN A 25 11.36 -15.33 -4.86
N ASP A 26 11.97 -16.31 -4.18
CA ASP A 26 12.49 -17.51 -4.81
C ASP A 26 11.35 -18.32 -5.47
N LEU A 27 10.18 -18.40 -4.83
CA LEU A 27 8.99 -19.06 -5.40
C LEU A 27 8.42 -18.30 -6.61
N ILE A 28 8.30 -16.97 -6.54
CA ILE A 28 7.86 -16.11 -7.66
C ILE A 28 8.72 -16.34 -8.91
N ARG A 29 10.01 -16.62 -8.74
CA ARG A 29 10.95 -16.84 -9.86
C ARG A 29 10.81 -18.20 -10.53
N VAL A 30 10.30 -19.20 -9.82
CA VAL A 30 10.29 -20.60 -10.26
C VAL A 30 8.89 -21.07 -10.65
N LEU A 31 7.85 -20.54 -10.03
CA LEU A 31 6.47 -20.94 -10.27
C LEU A 31 5.87 -20.25 -11.51
N PRO A 32 5.00 -20.94 -12.27
CA PRO A 32 4.17 -20.29 -13.27
C PRO A 32 3.14 -19.40 -12.57
N LEU A 33 3.12 -18.11 -12.90
CA LEU A 33 2.30 -17.13 -12.20
C LEU A 33 1.08 -16.71 -13.00
N PRO A 34 -0.11 -16.61 -12.38
CA PRO A 34 -1.31 -16.11 -13.04
C PRO A 34 -1.18 -14.60 -13.27
N ASN A 35 -1.04 -14.18 -14.51
CA ASN A 35 -0.87 -12.79 -14.91
C ASN A 35 -2.20 -12.00 -15.01
N ASN A 36 -3.34 -12.69 -14.99
CA ASN A 36 -4.66 -12.09 -15.20
C ASN A 36 -5.56 -12.20 -13.96
N ASN A 37 -5.01 -12.48 -12.77
CA ASN A 37 -5.80 -12.58 -11.54
C ASN A 37 -5.60 -11.33 -10.68
N PRO A 38 -6.56 -10.38 -10.66
CA PRO A 38 -6.43 -9.13 -9.91
C PRO A 38 -6.23 -9.35 -8.41
N ARG A 39 -6.88 -10.37 -7.84
CA ARG A 39 -6.78 -10.72 -6.42
C ARG A 39 -5.37 -11.16 -6.04
N PHE A 40 -4.76 -11.97 -6.90
CA PHE A 40 -3.37 -12.42 -6.72
C PHE A 40 -2.38 -11.26 -6.84
N ILE A 41 -2.53 -10.41 -7.88
CA ILE A 41 -1.67 -9.24 -8.08
C ILE A 41 -1.78 -8.28 -6.89
N LYS A 42 -3.00 -8.01 -6.42
CA LYS A 42 -3.23 -7.19 -5.23
C LYS A 42 -2.55 -7.78 -3.98
N SER A 43 -2.60 -9.11 -3.81
CA SER A 43 -1.92 -9.79 -2.69
C SER A 43 -0.39 -9.64 -2.77
N LEU A 44 0.20 -9.72 -3.97
CA LEU A 44 1.63 -9.46 -4.19
C LEU A 44 2.03 -8.03 -3.82
N ILE A 45 1.26 -7.04 -4.28
CA ILE A 45 1.53 -5.63 -3.99
C ILE A 45 1.43 -5.37 -2.49
N LEU A 46 0.36 -5.85 -1.83
CA LEU A 46 0.17 -5.68 -0.40
C LEU A 46 1.31 -6.31 0.42
N ARG A 47 1.76 -7.52 0.04
CA ARG A 47 2.91 -8.16 0.69
C ARG A 47 4.19 -7.34 0.53
N LYS A 48 4.40 -6.73 -0.64
CA LYS A 48 5.56 -5.88 -0.88
C LYS A 48 5.52 -4.60 -0.03
N VAL A 49 4.35 -3.97 0.09
CA VAL A 49 4.18 -2.79 0.94
C VAL A 49 4.39 -3.15 2.42
N GLU A 50 3.86 -4.28 2.88
CA GLU A 50 4.07 -4.78 4.25
C GLU A 50 5.55 -5.02 4.57
N SER A 51 6.27 -5.68 3.66
CA SER A 51 7.72 -5.88 3.75
C SER A 51 8.50 -4.56 3.86
N ASP A 52 8.11 -3.54 3.10
CA ASP A 52 8.74 -2.22 3.16
C ASP A 52 8.51 -1.57 4.54
N ILE A 53 7.28 -1.68 5.09
CA ILE A 53 6.93 -1.20 6.43
C ILE A 53 7.73 -1.92 7.52
N GLU A 54 7.85 -3.25 7.45
CA GLU A 54 8.63 -4.06 8.40
C GLU A 54 10.11 -3.65 8.43
N LYS A 55 10.65 -3.25 7.28
CA LYS A 55 12.02 -2.72 7.14
C LYS A 55 12.16 -1.26 7.57
N GLY A 56 11.06 -0.60 7.94
CA GLY A 56 11.04 0.84 8.26
C GLY A 56 11.35 1.72 7.04
N THR A 57 10.99 1.26 5.85
CA THR A 57 11.26 1.96 4.58
C THR A 57 9.99 2.21 3.79
N ILE A 58 9.98 3.27 2.99
CA ILE A 58 8.91 3.53 2.01
C ILE A 58 9.59 3.60 0.64
N SER A 59 9.40 2.55 -0.16
CA SER A 59 9.99 2.41 -1.49
C SER A 59 9.54 3.51 -2.44
N LYS A 60 10.38 3.81 -3.46
CA LYS A 60 10.07 4.63 -4.64
C LYS A 60 8.73 4.30 -5.30
N CYS A 61 8.34 3.05 -5.23
CA CYS A 61 7.16 2.53 -5.89
C CYS A 61 5.91 2.49 -5.00
N THR A 62 5.97 2.88 -3.71
CA THR A 62 4.79 2.76 -2.83
C THR A 62 3.58 3.57 -3.31
N ILE A 63 3.77 4.75 -3.90
CA ILE A 63 2.66 5.53 -4.49
C ILE A 63 2.05 4.77 -5.68
N GLU A 64 2.90 4.25 -6.57
CA GLU A 64 2.49 3.45 -7.74
C GLU A 64 1.76 2.18 -7.33
N PHE A 65 2.19 1.53 -6.24
CA PHE A 65 1.51 0.37 -5.69
C PHE A 65 0.11 0.69 -5.20
N LEU A 66 -0.10 1.83 -4.55
CA LEU A 66 -1.44 2.26 -4.12
C LEU A 66 -2.33 2.57 -5.34
N GLU A 67 -1.81 3.25 -6.34
CA GLU A 67 -2.53 3.52 -7.60
C GLU A 67 -2.91 2.23 -8.32
N GLN A 68 -2.00 1.26 -8.38
CA GLN A 68 -2.26 -0.03 -9.00
C GLN A 68 -3.32 -0.82 -8.22
N ILE A 69 -3.33 -0.76 -6.89
CA ILE A 69 -4.40 -1.42 -6.12
C ILE A 69 -5.75 -0.77 -6.42
N GLU A 70 -5.81 0.55 -6.54
CA GLU A 70 -7.05 1.26 -6.89
C GLU A 70 -7.53 0.83 -8.28
N GLU A 71 -6.62 0.78 -9.26
CA GLU A 71 -6.93 0.32 -10.61
C GLU A 71 -7.45 -1.13 -10.60
N LEU A 72 -6.83 -2.02 -9.80
CA LEU A 72 -7.28 -3.41 -9.63
C LEU A 72 -8.67 -3.50 -8.99
N ASP A 73 -8.96 -2.67 -8.00
CA ASP A 73 -10.26 -2.63 -7.32
C ASP A 73 -11.35 -2.13 -8.27
N HIS A 74 -11.08 -1.08 -9.04
CA HIS A 74 -11.99 -0.57 -10.06
C HIS A 74 -12.30 -1.63 -11.13
N ARG A 75 -11.30 -2.39 -11.59
CA ARG A 75 -11.48 -3.48 -12.58
C ARG A 75 -12.40 -4.61 -12.09
N VAL A 76 -12.42 -4.87 -10.78
CA VAL A 76 -13.29 -5.89 -10.16
C VAL A 76 -14.67 -5.31 -9.80
N GLY A 77 -14.92 -4.03 -10.13
CA GLY A 77 -16.21 -3.36 -9.92
C GLY A 77 -16.33 -2.66 -8.56
N THR A 78 -15.23 -2.47 -7.84
CA THR A 78 -15.22 -1.68 -6.60
C THR A 78 -15.07 -0.21 -6.96
N THR A 79 -16.15 0.55 -6.84
CA THR A 79 -16.19 1.96 -7.26
C THR A 79 -15.80 2.95 -6.15
N GLU A 80 -15.87 2.52 -4.88
CA GLU A 80 -15.57 3.40 -3.74
C GLU A 80 -14.19 3.10 -3.15
N VAL A 81 -13.31 4.11 -3.21
CA VAL A 81 -12.00 4.08 -2.53
C VAL A 81 -12.21 4.30 -1.04
N SER A 82 -11.63 3.42 -0.20
CA SER A 82 -11.77 3.55 1.26
C SER A 82 -11.01 4.75 1.81
N GLU A 83 -11.52 5.34 2.89
CA GLU A 83 -10.82 6.43 3.58
C GLU A 83 -9.41 6.04 4.08
N ALA A 84 -9.21 4.77 4.48
CA ALA A 84 -7.89 4.26 4.83
C ALA A 84 -6.91 4.32 3.64
N MET A 85 -7.38 4.00 2.43
CA MET A 85 -6.57 4.05 1.22
C MET A 85 -6.21 5.48 0.85
N LYS A 86 -7.21 6.38 0.88
CA LYS A 86 -7.01 7.82 0.65
C LYS A 86 -6.01 8.41 1.64
N ALA A 87 -6.14 8.08 2.93
CA ALA A 87 -5.23 8.51 3.97
C ALA A 87 -3.80 7.97 3.75
N ALA A 88 -3.66 6.69 3.38
CA ALA A 88 -2.37 6.10 3.06
C ALA A 88 -1.71 6.76 1.84
N TYR A 89 -2.47 7.02 0.78
CA TYR A 89 -1.98 7.69 -0.42
C TYR A 89 -1.50 9.11 -0.12
N SER A 90 -2.30 9.90 0.61
CA SER A 90 -1.93 11.24 1.07
C SER A 90 -0.67 11.22 1.94
N ALA A 91 -0.61 10.31 2.91
CA ALA A 91 0.53 10.18 3.81
C ALA A 91 1.82 9.83 3.06
N VAL A 92 1.78 8.84 2.16
CA VAL A 92 2.95 8.46 1.35
C VAL A 92 3.37 9.62 0.44
N SER A 93 2.42 10.26 -0.23
CA SER A 93 2.67 11.38 -1.16
C SER A 93 3.43 12.53 -0.51
N MET A 94 2.96 12.97 0.66
CA MET A 94 3.60 14.03 1.43
C MET A 94 4.95 13.58 2.00
N HIS A 95 5.04 12.35 2.54
CA HIS A 95 6.30 11.82 3.08
C HIS A 95 7.40 11.79 2.01
N ARG A 96 7.06 11.32 0.81
CA ARG A 96 8.01 11.24 -0.31
C ARG A 96 8.43 12.60 -0.80
N THR A 97 7.50 13.55 -0.85
CA THR A 97 7.81 14.94 -1.22
C THR A 97 8.78 15.56 -0.22
N ILE A 98 8.48 15.47 1.08
CA ILE A 98 9.35 16.01 2.13
C ILE A 98 10.73 15.37 2.07
N LYS A 99 10.80 14.04 2.05
CA LYS A 99 12.07 13.29 1.99
C LYS A 99 12.89 13.66 0.75
N SER A 100 12.24 13.92 -0.39
CA SER A 100 12.92 14.37 -1.61
C SER A 100 13.55 15.76 -1.50
N THR A 101 13.24 16.54 -0.46
CA THR A 101 13.78 17.90 -0.26
C THR A 101 14.86 17.98 0.82
N GLU A 102 15.02 16.94 1.65
CA GLU A 102 15.93 16.95 2.81
C GLU A 102 17.41 17.05 2.40
N ASP A 103 17.79 16.44 1.28
CA ASP A 103 19.18 16.38 0.80
C ASP A 103 19.58 17.56 -0.13
N ILE A 104 18.65 18.45 -0.46
CA ILE A 104 18.88 19.53 -1.42
C ILE A 104 19.23 20.80 -0.64
N SER A 105 20.27 21.55 -1.03
CA SER A 105 20.60 22.87 -0.45
C SER A 105 19.88 24.01 -1.17
N GLY A 106 19.66 25.16 -0.51
CA GLY A 106 18.96 26.32 -1.09
C GLY A 106 17.57 26.63 -0.51
N ASP A 107 16.76 27.39 -1.24
CA ASP A 107 15.43 27.84 -0.80
C ASP A 107 14.45 26.66 -0.61
N LYS A 108 13.79 26.61 0.55
CA LYS A 108 12.86 25.52 0.90
C LYS A 108 11.65 25.53 -0.02
N SER A 109 11.02 26.69 -0.25
CA SER A 109 9.79 26.78 -1.05
C SER A 109 10.02 26.25 -2.48
N LYS A 110 11.08 26.70 -3.15
CA LYS A 110 11.45 26.19 -4.49
C LYS A 110 11.71 24.68 -4.54
N LYS A 111 12.31 24.08 -3.52
CA LYS A 111 12.55 22.64 -3.47
C LYS A 111 11.25 21.86 -3.35
N TYR A 112 10.35 22.30 -2.46
CA TYR A 112 9.04 21.69 -2.30
C TYR A 112 8.23 21.79 -3.60
N ALA A 113 8.17 22.95 -4.22
CA ALA A 113 7.51 23.14 -5.52
C ALA A 113 8.09 22.20 -6.59
N SER A 114 9.41 22.07 -6.67
CA SER A 114 10.05 21.14 -7.61
C SER A 114 9.75 19.67 -7.30
N ALA A 115 9.72 19.29 -6.02
CA ALA A 115 9.44 17.92 -5.60
C ALA A 115 7.98 17.55 -5.85
N VAL A 116 7.04 18.42 -5.51
CA VAL A 116 5.60 18.28 -5.79
C VAL A 116 5.37 18.13 -7.29
N LYS A 117 5.96 19.01 -8.11
CA LYS A 117 5.84 18.94 -9.57
C LYS A 117 6.32 17.61 -10.14
N ARG A 118 7.41 17.08 -9.61
CA ARG A 118 8.01 15.83 -10.08
C ARG A 118 7.24 14.59 -9.62
N ILE A 119 6.71 14.60 -8.40
CA ILE A 119 6.14 13.41 -7.77
C ILE A 119 4.63 13.36 -7.93
N LEU A 120 3.92 14.47 -7.77
CA LEU A 120 2.47 14.49 -7.54
C LEU A 120 1.67 15.24 -8.59
N SER A 121 2.14 16.39 -9.11
CA SER A 121 1.27 17.26 -9.93
C SER A 121 0.70 16.58 -11.16
N ALA A 122 1.53 15.84 -11.90
CA ALA A 122 1.05 15.07 -13.05
C ALA A 122 0.05 13.97 -12.64
N ARG A 123 0.28 13.30 -11.50
CA ARG A 123 -0.57 12.22 -11.01
C ARG A 123 -1.94 12.74 -10.57
N ILE A 124 -1.96 13.80 -9.75
CA ILE A 124 -3.20 14.42 -9.26
C ILE A 124 -4.02 14.97 -10.43
N CYS A 125 -3.37 15.67 -11.37
CA CYS A 125 -4.06 16.21 -12.55
C CYS A 125 -4.74 15.11 -13.39
N GLU A 126 -4.13 13.94 -13.53
CA GLU A 126 -4.75 12.81 -14.23
C GLU A 126 -5.88 12.17 -13.42
N MET A 127 -5.74 12.08 -12.09
CA MET A 127 -6.80 11.56 -11.21
C MET A 127 -8.04 12.46 -11.18
N GLU A 128 -7.86 13.78 -11.17
CA GLU A 128 -8.96 14.75 -11.24
C GLU A 128 -9.75 14.65 -12.55
N LYS A 129 -9.07 14.38 -13.68
CA LYS A 129 -9.74 14.17 -14.98
C LYS A 129 -10.48 12.84 -15.06
N SER A 130 -9.96 11.84 -14.37
CA SER A 130 -10.45 10.46 -14.43
C SER A 130 -11.51 10.16 -13.35
N ASP A 131 -11.88 11.16 -12.54
CA ASP A 131 -12.80 11.04 -11.39
C ASP A 131 -12.41 9.90 -10.43
N VAL A 132 -11.11 9.71 -10.24
CA VAL A 132 -10.57 8.68 -9.37
C VAL A 132 -10.65 9.18 -7.93
N GLY A 133 -11.51 8.56 -7.12
CA GLY A 133 -11.75 8.94 -5.72
C GLY A 133 -10.57 8.74 -4.75
N LEU A 134 -9.36 8.52 -5.24
CA LEU A 134 -8.16 8.25 -4.44
C LEU A 134 -7.58 9.50 -3.77
N VAL A 135 -7.75 10.67 -4.37
CA VAL A 135 -7.17 11.93 -3.89
C VAL A 135 -8.16 12.65 -2.97
N GLN A 136 -7.70 13.05 -1.79
CA GLN A 136 -8.48 13.91 -0.89
C GLN A 136 -8.29 15.39 -1.25
N ASP A 137 -9.34 16.19 -1.08
CA ASP A 137 -9.31 17.65 -1.29
C ASP A 137 -8.15 18.32 -0.55
N GLY A 138 -7.82 17.85 0.66
CA GLY A 138 -6.69 18.36 1.43
C GLY A 138 -5.33 18.16 0.75
N LEU A 139 -5.14 17.05 0.03
CA LEU A 139 -3.92 16.79 -0.74
C LEU A 139 -3.86 17.67 -2.00
N VAL A 140 -4.99 17.83 -2.70
CA VAL A 140 -5.09 18.71 -3.88
C VAL A 140 -4.75 20.16 -3.50
N HIS A 141 -5.40 20.68 -2.45
CA HIS A 141 -5.15 22.02 -1.96
C HIS A 141 -3.69 22.23 -1.56
N TRP A 142 -3.11 21.28 -0.83
CA TRP A 142 -1.71 21.33 -0.43
C TRP A 142 -0.75 21.35 -1.62
N VAL A 143 -1.03 20.58 -2.67
CA VAL A 143 -0.23 20.61 -3.91
C VAL A 143 -0.33 21.97 -4.60
N HIS A 144 -1.53 22.52 -4.74
CA HIS A 144 -1.72 23.84 -5.35
C HIS A 144 -1.07 24.97 -4.56
N ASP A 145 -1.14 24.95 -3.23
CA ASP A 145 -0.50 25.94 -2.37
C ASP A 145 1.01 25.94 -2.59
N ILE A 146 1.63 24.76 -2.58
CA ILE A 146 3.07 24.62 -2.81
C ILE A 146 3.46 25.07 -4.22
N GLU A 147 2.68 24.74 -5.25
CA GLU A 147 2.92 25.21 -6.62
C GLU A 147 2.77 26.73 -6.76
N GLY A 148 1.84 27.33 -6.00
CA GLY A 148 1.66 28.77 -5.85
C GLY A 148 2.75 29.46 -5.03
N GLY A 149 3.72 28.70 -4.51
CA GLY A 149 4.81 29.20 -3.67
C GLY A 149 4.43 29.44 -2.21
N VAL A 150 3.23 29.03 -1.80
CA VAL A 150 2.71 29.11 -0.44
C VAL A 150 3.08 27.83 0.30
N LEU A 151 4.18 27.89 1.06
CA LEU A 151 4.61 26.77 1.88
C LEU A 151 4.13 26.98 3.32
N ASP A 152 3.06 26.26 3.71
CA ASP A 152 2.61 26.24 5.11
C ASP A 152 3.53 25.35 5.96
N THR A 153 4.37 25.99 6.77
CA THR A 153 5.29 25.29 7.67
C THR A 153 4.60 24.55 8.82
N ASP A 154 3.39 24.95 9.20
CA ASP A 154 2.61 24.29 10.25
C ASP A 154 2.02 22.97 9.73
N VAL A 155 1.54 22.95 8.48
CA VAL A 155 1.13 21.71 7.82
C VAL A 155 2.31 20.76 7.69
N LEU A 156 3.48 21.25 7.28
CA LEU A 156 4.70 20.42 7.22
C LEU A 156 5.10 19.86 8.59
N ARG A 157 4.98 20.65 9.66
CA ARG A 157 5.32 20.24 11.03
C ARG A 157 4.39 19.12 11.51
N LYS A 158 3.08 19.32 11.39
CA LYS A 158 2.06 18.31 11.72
C LYS A 158 2.30 17.04 10.93
N PHE A 159 2.66 17.17 9.66
CA PHE A 159 2.97 16.02 8.82
C PHE A 159 4.18 15.23 9.32
N LYS A 160 5.26 15.91 9.74
CA LYS A 160 6.45 15.24 10.28
C LYS A 160 6.17 14.46 11.57
N GLU A 161 5.12 14.82 12.29
CA GLU A 161 4.64 14.12 13.47
C GLU A 161 3.73 12.92 13.13
N LEU A 162 3.30 12.78 11.87
CA LEU A 162 2.48 11.65 11.45
C LEU A 162 3.31 10.36 11.36
N ASP A 163 2.79 9.31 12.00
CA ASP A 163 3.30 7.96 11.81
C ASP A 163 2.77 7.39 10.50
N VAL A 164 3.50 7.68 9.42
CA VAL A 164 3.18 7.23 8.06
C VAL A 164 3.12 5.69 8.00
N PHE A 165 3.98 4.99 8.74
CA PHE A 165 3.99 3.53 8.77
C PHE A 165 2.73 2.95 9.39
N LYS A 166 2.24 3.57 10.47
CA LYS A 166 0.96 3.18 11.09
C LYS A 166 -0.22 3.40 10.15
N ILE A 167 -0.25 4.50 9.42
CA ILE A 167 -1.33 4.80 8.46
C ILE A 167 -1.33 3.75 7.33
N ILE A 168 -0.18 3.48 6.71
CA ILE A 168 -0.10 2.47 5.63
C ILE A 168 -0.43 1.07 6.17
N ARG A 169 0.05 0.72 7.36
CA ARG A 169 -0.28 -0.56 8.00
C ARG A 169 -1.78 -0.72 8.23
N GLY A 170 -2.46 0.33 8.66
CA GLY A 170 -3.92 0.36 8.77
C GLY A 170 -4.59 0.01 7.44
N TYR A 171 -4.20 0.69 6.36
CA TYR A 171 -4.70 0.37 5.02
C TYR A 171 -4.38 -1.06 4.57
N VAL A 172 -3.16 -1.56 4.77
CA VAL A 172 -2.77 -2.92 4.36
C VAL A 172 -3.63 -3.96 5.08
N ASN A 173 -3.91 -3.76 6.36
CA ASN A 173 -4.78 -4.65 7.13
C ASN A 173 -6.22 -4.61 6.60
N ASP A 174 -6.80 -3.43 6.41
CA ASP A 174 -8.14 -3.26 5.84
C ASP A 174 -8.25 -3.92 4.46
N ALA A 175 -7.23 -3.75 3.61
CA ALA A 175 -7.20 -4.32 2.28
C ALA A 175 -7.10 -5.86 2.31
N LYS A 176 -6.29 -6.43 3.22
CA LYS A 176 -6.20 -7.87 3.43
C LYS A 176 -7.51 -8.46 3.97
N GLU A 177 -8.16 -7.77 4.90
CA GLU A 177 -9.47 -8.18 5.43
C GLU A 177 -10.52 -8.24 4.31
N LYS A 178 -10.59 -7.21 3.47
CA LYS A 178 -11.49 -7.18 2.30
C LYS A 178 -11.19 -8.27 1.27
N LEU A 179 -9.94 -8.70 1.13
CA LEU A 179 -9.60 -9.83 0.26
C LEU A 179 -10.21 -11.14 0.75
N GLY A 180 -10.52 -11.27 2.05
CA GLY A 180 -11.02 -12.48 2.67
C GLY A 180 -10.01 -13.65 2.67
N PRO A 181 -10.42 -14.84 3.13
CA PRO A 181 -9.55 -16.02 3.14
C PRO A 181 -9.18 -16.46 1.73
N SER A 182 -7.94 -16.88 1.55
CA SER A 182 -7.46 -17.50 0.30
C SER A 182 -8.24 -18.76 -0.03
N PHE A 183 -8.13 -19.21 -1.28
CA PHE A 183 -8.78 -20.45 -1.71
C PHE A 183 -8.34 -21.65 -0.86
N LEU A 184 -7.05 -21.76 -0.54
CA LEU A 184 -6.54 -22.86 0.28
C LEU A 184 -7.04 -22.79 1.74
N GLU A 185 -7.17 -21.60 2.31
CA GLU A 185 -7.78 -21.44 3.65
C GLU A 185 -9.24 -21.90 3.66
N LEU A 186 -10.01 -21.54 2.63
CA LEU A 186 -11.40 -21.99 2.48
C LEU A 186 -11.50 -23.52 2.26
N ALA A 187 -10.64 -24.08 1.43
CA ALA A 187 -10.61 -25.52 1.18
C ALA A 187 -10.25 -26.29 2.46
N CYS A 188 -9.22 -25.87 3.18
CA CYS A 188 -8.86 -26.44 4.48
C CYS A 188 -10.01 -26.31 5.49
N GLU A 189 -10.65 -25.15 5.55
CA GLU A 189 -11.80 -24.95 6.45
C GLU A 189 -12.98 -25.87 6.09
N SER A 190 -13.21 -26.15 4.80
CA SER A 190 -14.26 -27.08 4.38
C SER A 190 -13.97 -28.52 4.79
N ILE A 191 -12.71 -28.97 4.70
CA ILE A 191 -12.27 -30.30 5.13
C ILE A 191 -12.42 -30.44 6.65
N LEU A 192 -12.02 -29.42 7.41
CA LEU A 192 -12.11 -29.42 8.87
C LEU A 192 -13.56 -29.36 9.40
N LYS A 193 -14.53 -28.97 8.57
CA LYS A 193 -15.96 -28.95 8.92
C LYS A 193 -16.70 -30.23 8.54
N ASP A 194 -16.07 -31.09 7.75
CA ASP A 194 -16.62 -32.37 7.33
C ASP A 194 -15.97 -33.47 8.18
N ASP A 195 -16.69 -33.93 9.21
CA ASP A 195 -16.20 -34.90 10.19
C ASP A 195 -15.69 -36.20 9.53
N ALA A 196 -16.28 -36.60 8.39
CA ALA A 196 -15.85 -37.80 7.68
C ALA A 196 -14.54 -37.60 6.92
N LEU A 197 -14.30 -36.40 6.38
CA LEU A 197 -13.04 -36.04 5.73
C LEU A 197 -11.94 -35.72 6.75
N SER A 198 -12.27 -35.08 7.87
CA SER A 198 -11.30 -34.82 8.94
C SER A 198 -10.81 -36.11 9.59
N GLU A 199 -11.72 -37.06 9.85
CA GLU A 199 -11.40 -38.41 10.36
C GLU A 199 -10.57 -39.20 9.34
N ALA A 200 -10.94 -39.16 8.05
CA ALA A 200 -10.20 -39.87 7.00
C ALA A 200 -8.78 -39.31 6.77
N MET A 201 -8.54 -38.03 7.10
CA MET A 201 -7.24 -37.38 6.96
C MET A 201 -6.43 -37.34 8.27
N ASP A 202 -6.95 -37.93 9.35
CA ASP A 202 -6.31 -37.96 10.69
C ASP A 202 -5.98 -36.54 11.20
N LEU A 203 -6.87 -35.57 10.95
CA LEU A 203 -6.68 -34.15 11.29
C LEU A 203 -7.30 -33.75 12.64
N ASP A 204 -7.73 -34.71 13.45
CA ASP A 204 -8.45 -34.46 14.71
C ASP A 204 -7.66 -33.58 15.70
N GLU A 205 -6.32 -33.66 15.72
CA GLU A 205 -5.45 -32.80 16.54
C GLU A 205 -5.54 -31.30 16.14
N VAL A 206 -5.75 -30.99 14.85
CA VAL A 206 -5.83 -29.61 14.34
C VAL A 206 -7.16 -28.97 14.72
N SER A 207 -8.21 -29.78 14.78
CA SER A 207 -9.56 -29.40 15.20
C SER A 207 -9.61 -28.95 16.67
N GLU A 208 -8.83 -29.59 17.55
CA GLU A 208 -8.79 -29.28 18.99
C GLU A 208 -8.09 -27.95 19.31
N LEU A 209 -7.06 -27.56 18.55
CA LEU A 209 -6.38 -26.25 18.69
C LEU A 209 -7.33 -25.07 18.46
N ARG A 210 -8.41 -25.25 17.71
CA ARG A 210 -9.43 -24.22 17.44
C ARG A 210 -10.51 -24.14 18.52
N ARG A 211 -10.67 -25.18 19.36
CA ARG A 211 -11.66 -25.23 20.46
C ARG A 211 -11.15 -24.71 21.80
N ALA A 212 -9.86 -24.37 21.93
CA ALA A 212 -9.32 -23.79 23.14
C ALA A 212 -9.99 -22.43 23.46
N PRO A 213 -10.72 -22.29 24.58
CA PRO A 213 -11.22 -21.00 25.03
C PRO A 213 -10.06 -20.16 25.55
N THR A 214 -10.03 -18.87 25.19
CA THR A 214 -9.27 -17.86 25.93
C THR A 214 -9.95 -17.62 27.28
N ASP A 215 -9.79 -18.56 28.21
CA ASP A 215 -10.12 -18.37 29.62
C ASP A 215 -8.87 -17.93 30.38
N VAL A 216 -8.76 -16.63 30.61
CA VAL A 216 -7.94 -16.09 31.70
C VAL A 216 -8.83 -15.25 32.61
N HIS A 217 -9.41 -15.96 33.57
CA HIS A 217 -9.80 -15.55 34.92
C HIS A 217 -10.54 -14.23 35.16
N GLU A 218 -11.83 -14.39 35.46
CA GLU A 218 -12.62 -13.54 36.37
C GLU A 218 -12.51 -14.08 37.82
N ALA A 219 -12.24 -13.21 38.79
CA ALA A 219 -12.73 -13.25 40.18
C ALA A 219 -12.27 -11.96 40.88
N SER A 220 -13.15 -10.97 41.03
CA SER A 220 -14.11 -10.82 42.14
C SER A 220 -13.47 -10.23 43.40
N GLY A 221 -13.95 -9.04 43.77
CA GLY A 221 -13.61 -8.36 45.02
C GLY A 221 -14.34 -7.02 45.12
N ALA A 222 -15.66 -7.07 45.35
CA ALA A 222 -16.43 -5.90 45.71
C ALA A 222 -16.01 -5.41 47.11
N HIS A 223 -15.66 -4.12 47.23
CA HIS A 223 -15.96 -3.37 48.44
C HIS A 223 -16.12 -1.87 48.16
N GLU A 224 -17.30 -1.42 48.54
CA GLU A 224 -17.81 -0.08 48.77
C GLU A 224 -16.79 0.86 49.48
N VAL A 225 -16.86 2.17 49.17
CA VAL A 225 -16.84 3.33 50.10
C VAL A 225 -16.16 4.57 49.50
N SER A 226 -16.92 5.68 49.54
CA SER A 226 -16.52 7.10 49.60
C SER A 226 -16.00 7.84 48.37
N LYS A 227 -16.92 8.64 47.81
CA LYS A 227 -16.63 9.94 47.19
C LYS A 227 -15.96 10.87 48.23
N VAL A 228 -14.70 11.25 48.00
CA VAL A 228 -14.10 12.42 48.63
C VAL A 228 -13.58 13.37 47.57
N ASN A 229 -14.21 14.55 47.61
CA ASN A 229 -13.90 15.78 46.93
C ASN A 229 -12.62 16.39 47.50
N TYR A 230 -11.67 16.82 46.66
CA TYR A 230 -10.71 17.86 47.07
C TYR A 230 -10.49 18.89 45.96
N LYS A 231 -10.95 20.11 46.28
CA LYS A 231 -10.50 21.38 45.74
C LYS A 231 -9.00 21.57 45.97
N SER A 232 -8.33 22.11 44.94
CA SER A 232 -7.51 23.33 44.95
C SER A 232 -6.78 23.71 46.25
N LYS A 233 -5.44 23.82 46.19
CA LYS A 233 -4.68 25.03 46.56
C LYS A 233 -3.17 24.91 46.32
N ASP A 234 -2.66 25.90 45.60
CA ASP A 234 -1.43 26.68 45.77
C ASP A 234 -0.50 26.31 46.94
N ASN A 235 0.82 26.20 46.68
CA ASN A 235 1.80 27.26 47.01
C ASN A 235 3.27 26.84 46.80
N ALA A 236 4.04 27.82 46.31
CA ALA A 236 5.41 28.23 46.69
C ALA A 236 6.54 27.17 46.67
N SER A 237 7.53 27.31 45.76
CA SER A 237 8.74 28.16 45.86
C SER A 237 9.85 27.50 46.68
N THR A 238 11.00 27.23 46.04
CA THR A 238 12.31 27.84 46.35
C THR A 238 13.32 27.43 45.29
N ASP A 239 13.90 28.46 44.69
CA ASP A 239 15.29 28.66 44.25
C ASP A 239 16.28 27.50 44.48
N ASP A 240 17.08 27.17 43.46
CA ASP A 240 18.52 27.46 43.55
C ASP A 240 19.23 27.38 42.20
N ALA A 241 20.16 28.32 42.05
CA ALA A 241 20.90 28.65 40.85
C ALA A 241 22.05 27.68 40.55
N ASN A 242 22.38 27.53 39.25
CA ASN A 242 23.77 27.56 38.79
C ASN A 242 23.82 27.66 37.27
N ASP A 243 24.28 28.82 36.78
CA ASP A 243 24.58 29.10 35.39
C ASP A 243 25.86 29.95 35.36
N GLU A 244 26.99 29.33 35.01
CA GLU A 244 28.28 29.94 34.57
C GLU A 244 29.20 28.76 34.18
N ALA A 245 30.01 28.73 33.11
CA ALA A 245 30.45 29.73 32.17
C ALA A 245 31.07 29.04 30.93
N SER A 246 30.93 29.71 29.78
CA SER A 246 31.98 30.05 28.79
C SER A 246 32.94 28.99 28.17
N ARG A 247 32.76 28.83 26.84
CA ARG A 247 33.74 29.08 25.74
C ARG A 247 35.20 28.58 25.84
N ALA A 248 35.60 27.79 24.84
CA ALA A 248 36.68 28.01 23.84
C ALA A 248 36.61 26.86 22.81
N HIS A 249 36.41 27.03 21.49
CA HIS A 249 37.30 27.53 20.43
C HIS A 249 38.71 26.93 20.37
N GLU A 250 38.90 25.90 19.52
CA GLU A 250 40.12 25.62 18.73
C GLU A 250 39.73 24.67 17.57
N VAL A 251 39.66 25.14 16.32
CA VAL A 251 40.70 25.06 15.27
C VAL A 251 41.20 23.64 15.01
N SER A 252 40.73 23.02 13.91
CA SER A 252 41.64 22.31 13.01
C SER A 252 41.10 22.26 11.59
N LYS A 253 41.89 22.82 10.68
CA LYS A 253 41.70 22.85 9.24
C LYS A 253 42.19 21.52 8.67
N HIS A 254 41.33 20.74 8.03
CA HIS A 254 41.78 19.79 7.00
C HIS A 254 41.01 20.00 5.71
N SER A 255 41.69 20.71 4.82
CA SER A 255 41.50 20.71 3.38
C SER A 255 41.66 19.28 2.86
N ASN A 256 40.63 18.77 2.19
CA ASN A 256 40.80 17.69 1.22
C ASN A 256 40.01 18.06 -0.03
N GLN A 257 40.75 18.57 -1.01
CA GLN A 257 40.39 18.50 -2.42
C GLN A 257 40.16 17.03 -2.79
N SER A 258 38.97 16.71 -3.29
CA SER A 258 38.77 15.52 -4.12
C SER A 258 37.66 15.78 -5.12
N LYS A 259 38.11 16.11 -6.33
CA LYS A 259 37.60 15.67 -7.63
C LYS A 259 36.08 15.55 -7.76
N GLU A 260 35.56 16.61 -8.37
CA GLU A 260 34.52 16.62 -9.39
C GLU A 260 34.43 15.30 -10.16
N SER A 261 33.37 14.53 -9.87
CA SER A 261 32.86 13.45 -10.71
C SER A 261 31.37 13.70 -10.91
N ALA A 262 30.97 13.80 -12.18
CA ALA A 262 29.60 14.03 -12.63
C ALA A 262 28.58 13.09 -11.96
N PRO A 263 27.32 13.53 -11.78
CA PRO A 263 26.26 12.64 -11.35
C PRO A 263 25.88 11.74 -12.52
N THR A 264 26.36 10.50 -12.50
CA THR A 264 25.74 9.43 -13.29
C THR A 264 24.42 9.09 -12.63
N ASP A 265 23.33 9.27 -13.37
CA ASP A 265 22.00 8.74 -13.07
C ASP A 265 22.10 7.25 -12.77
N ASN A 266 22.13 6.91 -11.48
CA ASN A 266 22.04 5.54 -11.03
C ASN A 266 20.56 5.14 -11.06
N ALA A 267 20.06 4.86 -12.27
CA ALA A 267 18.91 4.01 -12.45
C ALA A 267 19.28 2.65 -11.84
N GLY A 268 18.80 2.40 -10.62
CA GLY A 268 19.02 1.15 -9.92
C GLY A 268 18.68 -0.02 -10.85
N ALA A 269 19.64 -0.91 -11.08
CA ALA A 269 19.43 -2.11 -11.86
C ALA A 269 18.43 -3.00 -11.12
N TYR A 270 17.15 -2.93 -11.52
CA TYR A 270 16.10 -3.80 -11.02
C TYR A 270 16.37 -5.23 -11.48
N SER A 271 16.43 -6.16 -10.53
CA SER A 271 16.70 -7.57 -10.80
C SER A 271 15.47 -8.19 -11.46
N LYS A 272 15.62 -8.63 -12.70
CA LYS A 272 14.59 -9.38 -13.44
C LYS A 272 14.09 -10.53 -12.56
N GLY A 273 12.83 -10.49 -12.14
CA GLY A 273 12.23 -11.48 -11.22
C GLY A 273 12.02 -11.00 -9.78
N ASP A 274 11.85 -9.70 -9.54
CA ASP A 274 11.26 -9.18 -8.31
C ASP A 274 9.76 -8.87 -8.48
N VAL A 275 9.03 -8.70 -7.36
CA VAL A 275 7.58 -8.40 -7.35
C VAL A 275 7.24 -7.23 -8.27
N TYR A 276 8.08 -6.19 -8.31
CA TYR A 276 7.84 -5.01 -9.14
C TYR A 276 7.91 -5.35 -10.63
N SER A 277 8.94 -6.09 -11.06
CA SER A 277 9.08 -6.54 -12.45
C SER A 277 7.93 -7.43 -12.91
N TYR A 278 7.36 -8.23 -12.01
CA TYR A 278 6.18 -9.05 -12.32
C TYR A 278 4.91 -8.21 -12.47
N VAL A 279 4.71 -7.26 -11.56
CA VAL A 279 3.55 -6.37 -11.58
C VAL A 279 3.57 -5.46 -12.82
N GLU A 280 4.73 -4.90 -13.17
CA GLU A 280 4.92 -4.13 -14.41
C GLU A 280 4.69 -4.99 -15.68
N ALA A 281 5.19 -6.24 -15.70
CA ALA A 281 4.97 -7.14 -16.83
C ALA A 281 3.47 -7.50 -17.01
N SER A 282 2.75 -7.66 -15.90
CA SER A 282 1.31 -7.94 -15.92
C SER A 282 0.53 -6.77 -16.53
N ARG A 283 0.92 -5.53 -16.21
CA ARG A 283 0.35 -4.31 -16.79
C ARG A 283 0.58 -4.22 -18.31
N ALA A 284 1.81 -4.49 -18.76
CA ALA A 284 2.18 -4.38 -20.18
C ALA A 284 1.49 -5.42 -21.08
N HIS A 285 1.27 -6.64 -20.58
CA HIS A 285 0.63 -7.71 -21.34
C HIS A 285 -0.85 -7.40 -21.67
N GLU A 286 -1.50 -6.54 -20.88
CA GLU A 286 -2.91 -6.20 -21.07
C GLU A 286 -3.15 -5.04 -22.05
N VAL A 287 -2.25 -4.04 -22.07
CA VAL A 287 -2.31 -2.94 -23.06
C VAL A 287 -2.12 -3.46 -24.49
N SER A 288 -1.48 -4.62 -24.65
CA SER A 288 -1.18 -5.23 -25.96
C SER A 288 -2.26 -6.18 -26.49
N LYS A 289 -3.43 -6.35 -25.85
CA LYS A 289 -4.52 -7.13 -26.45
C LYS A 289 -5.16 -6.30 -27.59
N PRO A 290 -5.05 -6.70 -28.87
CA PRO A 290 -5.73 -6.00 -29.95
C PRO A 290 -7.24 -6.16 -29.74
N GLY A 291 -7.95 -5.03 -29.69
CA GLY A 291 -9.41 -4.99 -29.65
C GLY A 291 -9.97 -5.83 -30.80
N ASN A 292 -10.67 -6.90 -30.45
CA ASN A 292 -11.30 -7.77 -31.42
C ASN A 292 -12.46 -6.98 -32.06
N GLN A 293 -12.23 -6.47 -33.27
CA GLN A 293 -13.27 -5.83 -34.07
C GLN A 293 -14.38 -6.86 -34.33
N SER A 294 -15.59 -6.53 -33.86
CA SER A 294 -16.83 -7.22 -34.20
C SER A 294 -16.97 -7.25 -35.72
N LYS A 295 -16.96 -8.44 -36.30
CA LYS A 295 -17.34 -8.66 -37.70
C LYS A 295 -18.86 -8.69 -37.76
N ASP A 296 -19.44 -7.60 -38.26
CA ASP A 296 -20.83 -7.57 -38.71
C ASP A 296 -20.99 -8.50 -39.92
N ASN A 297 -21.64 -9.64 -39.69
CA ASN A 297 -22.18 -10.47 -40.75
C ASN A 297 -23.58 -9.95 -41.09
N SER A 298 -23.70 -9.26 -42.23
CA SER A 298 -24.98 -9.00 -42.88
C SER A 298 -25.45 -10.25 -43.63
N PRO A 299 -26.72 -10.66 -43.52
CA PRO A 299 -27.27 -11.69 -44.39
C PRO A 299 -27.70 -11.08 -45.73
N THR A 300 -27.27 -11.72 -46.81
CA THR A 300 -27.70 -11.48 -48.18
C THR A 300 -29.14 -11.98 -48.39
N ASP A 301 -30.04 -11.05 -48.75
CA ASP A 301 -31.34 -11.34 -49.35
C ASP A 301 -31.15 -11.74 -50.82
N ASP A 302 -31.43 -12.99 -51.18
CA ASP A 302 -31.83 -13.35 -52.55
C ASP A 302 -32.42 -14.76 -52.63
N VAL A 303 -33.76 -14.88 -52.72
CA VAL A 303 -34.45 -15.90 -53.54
C VAL A 303 -35.81 -15.34 -53.96
N GLY A 304 -35.93 -15.02 -55.25
CA GLY A 304 -37.18 -14.66 -55.90
C GLY A 304 -37.97 -15.82 -56.51
N ALA A 305 -39.16 -15.43 -57.01
CA ALA A 305 -40.11 -16.14 -57.90
C ALA A 305 -40.89 -17.30 -57.25
N ASN A 306 -42.20 -17.52 -57.48
CA ASN A 306 -43.13 -17.22 -58.57
C ASN A 306 -44.55 -17.50 -57.99
N GLY A 307 -45.63 -16.74 -58.17
CA GLY A 307 -46.38 -16.48 -59.40
C GLY A 307 -47.88 -16.82 -59.21
N LYS A 308 -48.75 -16.15 -59.99
CA LYS A 308 -50.20 -16.32 -60.24
C LYS A 308 -51.21 -15.52 -59.40
N GLY A 309 -52.04 -14.74 -60.11
CA GLY A 309 -53.42 -14.47 -59.71
C GLY A 309 -54.07 -13.19 -60.25
N ASN A 310 -54.66 -13.29 -61.45
CA ASN A 310 -55.87 -12.63 -61.97
C ASN A 310 -56.10 -11.11 -61.86
N GLY A 311 -56.49 -10.51 -62.99
CA GLY A 311 -57.27 -9.27 -63.08
C GLY A 311 -56.92 -8.42 -64.28
#